data_AF-G7WNM6-F1
#
_entry.id   AF-G7WNM6-F1
#
_cell.length_a   1.000
_cell.length_b   1.000
_cell.length_c   1.000
_cell.angle_alpha   90.00
_cell.angle_beta   90.00
_cell.angle_gamma   90.00
#
_symmetry.space_group_name_H-M   'P 1'
#
loop_
_entity.id
_entity.type
_entity.pdbx_description
1 polymer ?
#
loop_
_entity_poly.entity_id
_entity_poly.type
_entity_poly.pdbx_seq_one_letter_code
_entity_poly.pdbx_strand_id
1 'polypeptide(L)'
;MIYAEIVSTFMQARSLSFTFLVMAVLSAGAAPLPSAEAGEVGGMDLTDLPEESRSLVEFADRALEYVRENGRERALEEFNDPRGQFVVGDLRYVFAYDSNGTCLAQPFRPGSVGKNQIDLRDENGFLFVQNLNRLASQGGGFAYYVRPNPLHHDSPELKLSYIARVDDDWWLGTGVWLSDVSAVFSADARLDLVRFVDGAVDYARENERKRALEAFNDRNGSFVDGNQYLFAYDFDENRVLAHPFQPDLVGKVRRGGLDIYGFAMDPSVETGLGGIREVAIDGTGLVYYMYLDPARDTTPAIKLGYVRAVDDDWWLGSGIYPAEGDQLGAEGASSSYQPPATKEELAAFVEAAASFARIFGRDLATKDFMDLQGPFVRGDVYIFAADFNGTSLALPFLPSAVGTNRLDLQNSEGVRINREMRAIAEDGSGFFEYLWTNPLTGGEEPKTSYVTKVDDGWWLGAGIYLRDEERATKA
;
A
#
# COMPACT_ATOMS: atom_id res chain seq x y z
N MET A 1 -33.94 -7.64 -94.11
CA MET A 1 -35.24 -7.68 -93.44
C MET A 1 -35.07 -7.05 -92.06
N ILE A 2 -35.90 -6.05 -91.72
CA ILE A 2 -36.53 -5.78 -90.39
C ILE A 2 -35.62 -5.81 -89.13
N TYR A 3 -35.56 -4.82 -88.23
CA TYR A 3 -36.06 -3.43 -88.11
C TYR A 3 -35.21 -2.72 -87.01
N ALA A 4 -35.15 -1.38 -87.06
CA ALA A 4 -35.11 -0.35 -85.99
C ALA A 4 -35.32 -0.75 -84.49
N GLU A 5 -34.90 0.01 -83.44
CA GLU A 5 -34.49 1.43 -83.32
C GLU A 5 -33.82 1.80 -81.95
N ILE A 6 -33.06 2.92 -81.91
CA ILE A 6 -32.92 3.97 -80.83
C ILE A 6 -32.55 3.53 -79.38
N VAL A 7 -31.32 3.78 -78.87
CA VAL A 7 -30.79 5.05 -78.28
C VAL A 7 -31.54 5.47 -76.99
N SER A 8 -30.94 5.33 -75.79
CA SER A 8 -30.10 6.34 -75.11
C SER A 8 -29.75 5.84 -73.66
N THR A 9 -28.87 6.39 -72.81
CA THR A 9 -27.82 7.43 -72.90
C THR A 9 -26.90 7.38 -71.66
N PHE A 10 -25.57 7.53 -71.82
CA PHE A 10 -24.53 7.98 -70.85
C PHE A 10 -24.36 7.26 -69.47
N MET A 11 -23.16 7.06 -68.88
CA MET A 11 -21.77 7.33 -69.29
C MET A 11 -20.80 6.42 -68.50
N GLN A 12 -19.77 5.89 -69.19
CA GLN A 12 -18.37 5.64 -68.74
C GLN A 12 -18.07 5.21 -67.28
N ALA A 13 -17.52 4.00 -67.03
CA ALA A 13 -16.08 3.60 -67.15
C ALA A 13 -15.32 3.71 -65.79
N ARG A 14 -14.26 2.93 -65.47
CA ARG A 14 -13.45 1.99 -66.27
C ARG A 14 -12.67 0.98 -65.40
N SER A 15 -12.57 -0.26 -65.90
CA SER A 15 -11.42 -1.21 -65.83
C SER A 15 -10.67 -1.52 -64.52
N LEU A 16 -10.67 -2.81 -64.16
CA LEU A 16 -9.63 -3.51 -63.39
C LEU A 16 -8.27 -3.49 -64.12
N SER A 17 -7.17 -3.63 -63.35
CA SER A 17 -5.88 -4.16 -63.82
C SER A 17 -5.14 -4.92 -62.71
N PHE A 18 -4.41 -5.97 -63.13
CA PHE A 18 -3.56 -6.88 -62.34
C PHE A 18 -2.47 -6.18 -61.51
N THR A 19 -2.05 -6.78 -60.37
CA THR A 19 -0.62 -6.95 -60.02
C THR A 19 -0.37 -8.18 -59.12
N PHE A 20 0.88 -8.66 -59.14
CA PHE A 20 1.46 -9.88 -58.55
C PHE A 20 1.24 -10.15 -57.05
N LEU A 21 1.23 -11.44 -56.70
CA LEU A 21 1.49 -11.96 -55.35
C LEU A 21 2.99 -12.25 -55.20
N VAL A 22 3.67 -11.59 -54.25
CA VAL A 22 5.04 -11.93 -53.83
C VAL A 22 4.98 -12.44 -52.39
N MET A 23 5.35 -13.70 -52.18
CA MET A 23 5.59 -14.25 -50.85
C MET A 23 6.96 -13.79 -50.34
N ALA A 24 6.96 -12.86 -49.39
CA ALA A 24 8.15 -12.49 -48.62
C ALA A 24 8.04 -13.06 -47.21
N VAL A 25 8.95 -13.97 -46.85
CA VAL A 25 9.14 -14.41 -45.46
C VAL A 25 9.87 -13.29 -44.73
N LEU A 26 9.18 -12.61 -43.81
CA LEU A 26 9.79 -11.65 -42.91
C LEU A 26 9.98 -12.28 -41.53
N SER A 27 11.24 -12.44 -41.16
CA SER A 27 11.66 -12.66 -39.78
C SER A 27 11.13 -11.53 -38.89
N ALA A 28 10.63 -11.88 -37.70
CA ALA A 28 10.24 -10.90 -36.68
C ALA A 28 11.46 -10.08 -36.23
N GLY A 29 11.65 -8.92 -36.84
CA GLY A 29 12.48 -7.86 -36.27
C GLY A 29 11.67 -7.18 -35.17
N ALA A 30 12.17 -7.20 -33.95
CA ALA A 30 11.65 -6.34 -32.90
C ALA A 30 11.79 -4.89 -33.38
N ALA A 31 10.67 -4.16 -33.44
CA ALA A 31 10.75 -2.71 -33.60
C ALA A 31 11.43 -2.14 -32.35
N PRO A 32 12.41 -1.23 -32.48
CA PRO A 32 12.88 -0.49 -31.32
C PRO A 32 11.69 0.26 -30.73
N LEU A 33 11.48 0.11 -29.42
CA LEU A 33 10.53 0.94 -28.68
C LEU A 33 10.92 2.42 -28.85
N PRO A 34 9.94 3.34 -28.84
CA PRO A 34 10.27 4.77 -28.84
C PRO A 34 11.16 5.06 -27.63
N SER A 35 12.35 5.60 -27.89
CA SER A 35 13.13 6.27 -26.86
C SER A 35 12.30 7.43 -26.32
N ALA A 36 12.22 7.59 -24.99
CA ALA A 36 11.80 8.86 -24.42
C ALA A 36 12.65 9.98 -25.06
N GLU A 37 12.02 11.04 -25.55
CA GLU A 37 12.76 12.18 -26.06
C GLU A 37 13.54 12.81 -24.90
N ALA A 38 14.82 13.13 -25.13
CA ALA A 38 15.71 13.63 -24.10
C ALA A 38 15.22 15.01 -23.62
N GLY A 39 14.52 15.03 -22.48
CA GLY A 39 13.84 16.20 -21.95
C GLY A 39 12.45 15.95 -21.37
N GLU A 40 11.83 14.78 -21.61
CA GLU A 40 10.48 14.47 -21.14
C GLU A 40 10.39 13.25 -20.21
N VAL A 41 9.63 13.40 -19.12
CA VAL A 41 9.16 12.29 -18.26
C VAL A 41 7.64 12.28 -18.29
N GLY A 42 7.04 11.26 -18.89
CA GLY A 42 5.58 11.12 -18.96
C GLY A 42 4.85 12.23 -19.74
N GLY A 43 5.56 12.97 -20.60
CA GLY A 43 5.05 14.16 -21.28
C GLY A 43 5.19 15.47 -20.50
N MET A 44 5.95 15.50 -19.40
CA MET A 44 6.36 16.74 -18.72
C MET A 44 7.78 17.15 -19.12
N ASP A 45 7.97 18.43 -19.43
CA ASP A 45 9.28 19.09 -19.56
C ASP A 45 10.02 19.10 -18.20
N LEU A 46 11.25 18.58 -18.16
CA LEU A 46 12.10 18.55 -16.97
C LEU A 46 12.35 19.92 -16.31
N THR A 47 12.10 21.03 -17.01
CA THR A 47 12.23 22.38 -16.45
C THR A 47 11.12 22.75 -15.46
N ASP A 48 9.94 22.13 -15.53
CA ASP A 48 8.81 22.38 -14.61
C ASP A 48 8.96 21.66 -13.25
N LEU A 49 9.87 20.68 -13.16
CA LEU A 49 10.18 19.97 -11.92
C LEU A 49 11.04 20.80 -10.92
N PRO A 50 10.89 20.57 -9.61
CA PRO A 50 11.87 21.03 -8.61
C PRO A 50 13.27 20.47 -8.89
N GLU A 51 14.30 21.17 -8.41
CA GLU A 51 15.70 20.80 -8.60
C GLU A 51 16.02 19.41 -7.99
N GLU A 52 15.38 19.08 -6.87
CA GLU A 52 15.46 17.76 -6.24
C GLU A 52 14.98 16.67 -7.21
N SER A 53 13.88 16.91 -7.91
CA SER A 53 13.25 15.93 -8.81
C SER A 53 14.00 15.84 -10.14
N ARG A 54 14.32 16.99 -10.76
CA ARG A 54 15.12 17.05 -12.00
C ARG A 54 16.46 16.33 -11.85
N SER A 55 17.19 16.64 -10.77
CA SER A 55 18.51 16.05 -10.54
C SER A 55 18.47 14.55 -10.21
N LEU A 56 17.30 13.98 -9.83
CA LEU A 56 17.11 12.54 -9.75
C LEU A 56 17.00 11.89 -11.13
N VAL A 57 16.25 12.51 -12.07
CA VAL A 57 16.15 12.02 -13.45
C VAL A 57 17.52 12.03 -14.12
N GLU A 58 18.21 13.17 -14.09
CA GLU A 58 19.57 13.31 -14.66
C GLU A 58 20.55 12.27 -14.09
N PHE A 59 20.46 11.97 -12.79
CA PHE A 59 21.32 10.96 -12.16
C PHE A 59 20.96 9.53 -12.57
N ALA A 60 19.67 9.23 -12.77
CA ALA A 60 19.21 7.95 -13.30
C ALA A 60 19.60 7.76 -14.77
N ASP A 61 19.52 8.80 -15.60
CA ASP A 61 19.90 8.73 -17.02
C ASP A 61 21.39 8.40 -17.20
N ARG A 62 22.27 8.98 -16.39
CA ARG A 62 23.69 8.60 -16.36
C ARG A 62 23.90 7.14 -15.93
N ALA A 63 23.06 6.63 -15.04
CA ALA A 63 23.11 5.22 -14.62
C ALA A 63 22.64 4.28 -15.74
N LEU A 64 21.57 4.65 -16.46
CA LEU A 64 21.12 3.95 -17.66
C LEU A 64 22.18 3.98 -18.78
N GLU A 65 22.83 5.12 -19.00
CA GLU A 65 23.93 5.25 -19.95
C GLU A 65 25.10 4.33 -19.58
N TYR A 66 25.53 4.32 -18.32
CA TYR A 66 26.57 3.42 -17.84
C TYR A 66 26.21 1.93 -18.02
N VAL A 67 24.93 1.55 -17.80
CA VAL A 67 24.42 0.20 -18.09
C VAL A 67 24.50 -0.13 -19.59
N ARG A 68 24.12 0.80 -20.47
CA ARG A 68 24.19 0.63 -21.94
C ARG A 68 25.63 0.45 -22.43
N GLU A 69 26.57 1.19 -21.86
CA GLU A 69 27.99 1.14 -22.25
C GLU A 69 28.75 -0.07 -21.67
N ASN A 70 28.47 -0.46 -20.43
CA ASN A 70 29.30 -1.42 -19.67
C ASN A 70 28.62 -2.79 -19.45
N GLY A 71 27.32 -2.88 -19.68
CA GLY A 71 26.52 -4.09 -19.43
C GLY A 71 26.11 -4.27 -17.97
N ARG A 72 25.09 -5.12 -17.75
CA ARG A 72 24.45 -5.35 -16.45
C ARG A 72 25.42 -5.76 -15.34
N GLU A 73 26.34 -6.68 -15.61
CA GLU A 73 27.26 -7.20 -14.57
C GLU A 73 28.14 -6.09 -13.99
N ARG A 74 28.85 -5.34 -14.84
CA ARG A 74 29.69 -4.21 -14.42
C ARG A 74 28.90 -3.07 -13.80
N ALA A 75 27.71 -2.78 -14.32
CA ALA A 75 26.83 -1.78 -13.73
C ALA A 75 26.41 -2.17 -12.30
N LEU A 76 26.04 -3.43 -12.07
CA LEU A 76 25.70 -3.92 -10.73
C LEU A 76 26.91 -3.99 -9.80
N GLU A 77 28.12 -4.27 -10.29
CA GLU A 77 29.35 -4.13 -9.49
C GLU A 77 29.57 -2.69 -9.04
N GLU A 78 29.52 -1.72 -9.97
CA GLU A 78 29.72 -0.29 -9.70
C GLU A 78 28.62 0.28 -8.78
N PHE A 79 27.34 -0.07 -8.99
CA PHE A 79 26.22 0.36 -8.15
C PHE A 79 26.27 -0.23 -6.74
N ASN A 80 27.06 -1.29 -6.51
CA ASN A 80 27.25 -1.89 -5.18
C ASN A 80 28.53 -1.44 -4.46
N ASP A 81 29.48 -0.70 -5.09
CA ASP A 81 30.59 -0.09 -4.34
C ASP A 81 30.07 1.20 -3.64
N PRO A 82 30.05 1.26 -2.29
CA PRO A 82 29.67 2.47 -1.56
C PRO A 82 30.63 3.67 -1.77
N ARG A 83 31.69 3.50 -2.56
CA ARG A 83 32.65 4.54 -2.98
C ARG A 83 32.71 4.72 -4.51
N GLY A 84 31.83 4.04 -5.25
CA GLY A 84 31.72 4.16 -6.70
C GLY A 84 31.17 5.52 -7.15
N GLN A 85 31.23 5.81 -8.45
CA GLN A 85 30.78 7.09 -9.03
C GLN A 85 29.27 7.30 -8.92
N PHE A 86 28.51 6.23 -8.66
CA PHE A 86 27.07 6.24 -8.43
C PHE A 86 26.67 6.36 -6.96
N VAL A 87 27.58 6.88 -6.12
CA VAL A 87 27.32 7.38 -4.77
C VAL A 87 27.82 8.82 -4.68
N VAL A 88 26.92 9.79 -4.48
CA VAL A 88 27.25 11.22 -4.52
C VAL A 88 26.52 12.04 -3.45
N GLY A 89 27.14 13.16 -3.04
CA GLY A 89 26.55 14.13 -2.11
C GLY A 89 26.11 13.51 -0.78
N ASP A 90 24.97 13.96 -0.27
CA ASP A 90 24.37 13.50 0.99
C ASP A 90 23.65 12.14 0.80
N LEU A 91 24.43 11.11 0.44
CA LEU A 91 24.00 9.73 0.15
C LEU A 91 22.88 9.61 -0.91
N ARG A 92 23.01 10.30 -2.05
CA ARG A 92 22.32 9.91 -3.27
C ARG A 92 23.04 8.72 -3.89
N TYR A 93 22.34 7.62 -4.12
CA TYR A 93 22.90 6.40 -4.71
C TYR A 93 21.94 5.68 -5.65
N VAL A 94 22.50 4.92 -6.59
CA VAL A 94 21.72 3.97 -7.41
C VAL A 94 21.45 2.69 -6.61
N PHE A 95 20.22 2.19 -6.71
CA PHE A 95 19.82 0.85 -6.27
C PHE A 95 19.07 0.15 -7.40
N ALA A 96 18.97 -1.17 -7.38
CA ALA A 96 18.34 -1.93 -8.46
C ALA A 96 17.65 -3.21 -7.95
N TYR A 97 16.58 -3.61 -8.64
CA TYR A 97 15.84 -4.86 -8.41
C TYR A 97 15.46 -5.52 -9.73
N ASP A 98 15.27 -6.84 -9.71
CA ASP A 98 14.61 -7.55 -10.81
C ASP A 98 13.08 -7.41 -10.76
N SER A 99 12.40 -7.79 -11.85
CA SER A 99 10.94 -7.74 -11.97
C SER A 99 10.19 -8.67 -11.01
N ASN A 100 10.88 -9.62 -10.35
CA ASN A 100 10.34 -10.46 -9.28
C ASN A 100 10.55 -9.85 -7.88
N GLY A 101 11.27 -8.73 -7.75
CA GLY A 101 11.57 -8.07 -6.49
C GLY A 101 12.87 -8.55 -5.81
N THR A 102 13.75 -9.27 -6.51
CA THR A 102 15.09 -9.60 -5.99
C THR A 102 15.98 -8.37 -6.01
N CYS A 103 16.59 -8.02 -4.88
CA CYS A 103 17.52 -6.90 -4.81
C CYS A 103 18.83 -7.22 -5.57
N LEU A 104 19.17 -6.40 -6.56
CA LEU A 104 20.36 -6.54 -7.41
C LEU A 104 21.49 -5.58 -7.00
N ALA A 105 21.14 -4.34 -6.59
CA ALA A 105 22.11 -3.38 -6.07
C ALA A 105 21.57 -2.61 -4.87
N GLN A 106 22.37 -2.52 -3.81
CA GLN A 106 22.06 -1.77 -2.59
C GLN A 106 23.34 -1.45 -1.80
N PRO A 107 24.09 -0.40 -2.16
CA PRO A 107 25.46 -0.18 -1.66
C PRO A 107 25.55 0.02 -0.14
N PHE A 108 24.51 0.57 0.48
CA PHE A 108 24.45 0.80 1.94
C PHE A 108 23.73 -0.31 2.73
N ARG A 109 23.16 -1.32 2.05
CA ARG A 109 22.63 -2.54 2.68
C ARG A 109 22.99 -3.77 1.84
N PRO A 110 24.28 -4.12 1.70
CA PRO A 110 24.73 -5.24 0.86
C PRO A 110 24.11 -6.59 1.27
N GLY A 111 23.71 -6.74 2.53
CA GLY A 111 22.95 -7.90 3.02
C GLY A 111 21.53 -8.05 2.46
N SER A 112 21.03 -7.11 1.66
CA SER A 112 19.81 -7.26 0.84
C SER A 112 20.06 -7.96 -0.50
N VAL A 113 21.27 -7.84 -1.07
CA VAL A 113 21.56 -8.29 -2.44
C VAL A 113 21.36 -9.81 -2.57
N GLY A 114 20.66 -10.22 -3.62
CA GLY A 114 20.27 -11.61 -3.88
C GLY A 114 19.06 -12.11 -3.07
N LYS A 115 18.45 -11.29 -2.20
CA LYS A 115 17.20 -11.63 -1.52
C LYS A 115 16.01 -11.09 -2.30
N ASN A 116 14.96 -11.90 -2.39
CA ASN A 116 13.65 -11.41 -2.78
C ASN A 116 13.08 -10.51 -1.66
N GLN A 117 12.62 -9.32 -2.04
CA GLN A 117 12.07 -8.31 -1.15
C GLN A 117 10.71 -7.81 -1.68
N ILE A 118 9.99 -8.59 -2.49
CA ILE A 118 8.71 -8.16 -3.10
C ILE A 118 7.69 -7.78 -2.01
N ASP A 119 7.61 -8.57 -0.93
CA ASP A 119 6.73 -8.32 0.22
C ASP A 119 7.36 -7.41 1.29
N LEU A 120 8.44 -6.70 0.96
CA LEU A 120 9.06 -5.77 1.89
C LEU A 120 8.20 -4.51 2.07
N ARG A 121 7.87 -4.25 3.34
CA ARG A 121 7.07 -3.13 3.78
C ARG A 121 7.95 -2.05 4.42
N ASP A 122 7.48 -0.80 4.36
CA ASP A 122 8.05 0.29 5.15
C ASP A 122 7.44 0.41 6.55
N GLU A 123 7.82 1.46 7.28
CA GLU A 123 7.40 1.72 8.67
C GLU A 123 5.87 1.89 8.83
N ASN A 124 5.14 2.13 7.73
CA ASN A 124 3.68 2.26 7.72
C ASN A 124 3.01 1.12 6.94
N GLY A 125 3.74 0.05 6.62
CA GLY A 125 3.24 -1.14 5.96
C GLY A 125 3.18 -1.08 4.43
N PHE A 126 3.59 0.02 3.79
CA PHE A 126 3.51 0.19 2.35
C PHE A 126 4.46 -0.78 1.62
N LEU A 127 3.93 -1.60 0.72
CA LEU A 127 4.63 -2.61 -0.08
C LEU A 127 5.44 -1.93 -1.20
N PHE A 128 6.47 -1.17 -0.82
CA PHE A 128 7.12 -0.27 -1.78
C PHE A 128 7.76 -1.05 -2.94
N VAL A 129 8.39 -2.21 -2.73
CA VAL A 129 9.03 -2.95 -3.83
C VAL A 129 8.03 -3.40 -4.91
N GLN A 130 6.84 -3.91 -4.54
CA GLN A 130 5.76 -4.18 -5.51
C GLN A 130 5.35 -2.91 -6.27
N ASN A 131 5.20 -1.78 -5.57
CA ASN A 131 4.80 -0.52 -6.18
C ASN A 131 5.88 0.05 -7.11
N LEU A 132 7.17 -0.06 -6.76
CA LEU A 132 8.28 0.35 -7.62
C LEU A 132 8.44 -0.60 -8.83
N ASN A 133 8.21 -1.91 -8.68
CA ASN A 133 8.17 -2.86 -9.80
C ASN A 133 7.05 -2.51 -10.79
N ARG A 134 5.86 -2.15 -10.28
CA ARG A 134 4.72 -1.72 -11.10
C ARG A 134 5.05 -0.43 -11.86
N LEU A 135 5.54 0.58 -11.14
CA LEU A 135 5.95 1.86 -11.73
C LEU A 135 7.02 1.67 -12.82
N ALA A 136 8.01 0.80 -12.58
CA ALA A 136 9.02 0.45 -13.57
C ALA A 136 8.43 -0.23 -14.81
N SER A 137 7.53 -1.22 -14.65
CA SER A 137 6.91 -1.90 -15.80
C SER A 137 6.11 -0.93 -16.69
N GLN A 138 5.58 0.12 -16.08
CA GLN A 138 4.83 1.22 -16.68
C GLN A 138 5.69 2.34 -17.29
N GLY A 139 7.03 2.22 -17.26
CA GLY A 139 7.96 3.17 -17.87
C GLY A 139 8.89 3.89 -16.89
N GLY A 140 8.64 3.78 -15.58
CA GLY A 140 9.35 4.52 -14.53
C GLY A 140 8.56 5.73 -14.01
N GLY A 141 9.23 6.64 -13.30
CA GLY A 141 8.62 7.83 -12.70
C GLY A 141 9.03 8.04 -11.24
N PHE A 142 8.39 9.01 -10.59
CA PHE A 142 8.63 9.31 -9.17
C PHE A 142 7.80 8.43 -8.24
N ALA A 143 8.32 8.16 -7.04
CA ALA A 143 7.64 7.46 -5.97
C ALA A 143 8.13 7.91 -4.58
N TYR A 144 7.24 7.83 -3.59
CA TYR A 144 7.56 8.03 -2.18
C TYR A 144 7.40 6.73 -1.39
N TYR A 145 8.27 6.54 -0.40
CA TYR A 145 8.20 5.44 0.55
C TYR A 145 9.10 5.77 1.76
N VAL A 146 8.80 5.23 2.93
CA VAL A 146 9.64 5.43 4.12
C VAL A 146 10.79 4.43 4.11
N ARG A 147 12.00 4.88 4.46
CA ARG A 147 13.16 3.99 4.64
C ARG A 147 14.03 4.49 5.80
N PRO A 148 14.88 3.63 6.37
CA PRO A 148 15.83 4.09 7.38
C PRO A 148 16.96 4.89 6.69
N ASN A 149 17.27 6.09 7.18
CA ASN A 149 18.30 6.98 6.62
C ASN A 149 19.69 6.74 7.25
N PRO A 150 20.71 6.26 6.50
CA PRO A 150 22.04 5.98 7.06
C PRO A 150 22.79 7.22 7.57
N LEU A 151 22.43 8.44 7.13
CA LEU A 151 23.00 9.68 7.68
C LEU A 151 22.45 10.01 9.07
N HIS A 152 21.20 9.61 9.35
CA HIS A 152 20.48 9.96 10.58
C HIS A 152 20.23 8.71 11.44
N HIS A 153 21.27 7.90 11.65
CA HIS A 153 21.24 6.71 12.52
C HIS A 153 20.17 5.66 12.16
N ASP A 154 19.87 5.49 10.87
CA ASP A 154 18.78 4.65 10.36
C ASP A 154 17.38 5.07 10.87
N SER A 155 17.16 6.37 11.12
CA SER A 155 15.82 6.91 11.41
C SER A 155 14.87 6.70 10.21
N PRO A 156 13.60 6.31 10.43
CA PRO A 156 12.62 6.12 9.37
C PRO A 156 12.18 7.47 8.79
N GLU A 157 12.61 7.76 7.56
CA GLU A 157 12.38 9.03 6.89
C GLU A 157 11.73 8.86 5.51
N LEU A 158 11.04 9.90 5.05
CA LEU A 158 10.46 9.92 3.70
C LEU A 158 11.56 9.96 2.65
N LYS A 159 11.52 9.03 1.70
CA LYS A 159 12.41 9.03 0.53
C LYS A 159 11.61 9.31 -0.74
N LEU A 160 11.97 10.38 -1.45
CA LEU A 160 11.57 10.59 -2.85
C LEU A 160 12.56 9.85 -3.73
N SER A 161 12.09 9.04 -4.67
CA SER A 161 12.95 8.38 -5.66
C SER A 161 12.38 8.49 -7.06
N TYR A 162 13.27 8.58 -8.05
CA TYR A 162 12.98 8.33 -9.45
C TYR A 162 13.35 6.90 -9.80
N ILE A 163 12.42 6.19 -10.44
CA ILE A 163 12.54 4.81 -10.89
C ILE A 163 12.66 4.82 -12.41
N ALA A 164 13.64 4.08 -12.92
CA ALA A 164 13.91 3.97 -14.34
C ALA A 164 13.98 2.50 -14.75
N ARG A 165 13.16 2.13 -15.74
CA ARG A 165 13.18 0.80 -16.34
C ARG A 165 14.47 0.62 -17.15
N VAL A 166 15.15 -0.52 -16.99
CA VAL A 166 16.31 -0.89 -17.83
C VAL A 166 15.83 -1.72 -19.02
N ASP A 167 15.11 -2.80 -18.74
CA ASP A 167 14.52 -3.73 -19.72
C ASP A 167 13.28 -4.41 -19.10
N ASP A 168 12.81 -5.58 -19.57
CA ASP A 168 11.69 -6.34 -18.96
C ASP A 168 12.09 -7.09 -17.68
N ASP A 169 13.38 -7.37 -17.46
CA ASP A 169 13.86 -8.22 -16.37
C ASP A 169 14.24 -7.43 -15.11
N TRP A 170 14.62 -6.14 -15.25
CA TRP A 170 15.06 -5.33 -14.11
C TRP A 170 14.96 -3.82 -14.33
N TRP A 171 15.06 -3.09 -13.20
CA TRP A 171 15.00 -1.64 -13.13
C TRP A 171 16.00 -1.10 -12.10
N LEU A 172 16.33 0.19 -12.24
CA LEU A 172 17.16 0.93 -11.30
C LEU A 172 16.40 2.13 -10.74
N GLY A 173 16.82 2.60 -9.57
CA GLY A 173 16.26 3.78 -8.93
C GLY A 173 17.33 4.59 -8.22
N THR A 174 17.04 5.87 -8.02
CA THR A 174 17.84 6.81 -7.25
C THR A 174 16.90 7.70 -6.46
N GLY A 175 17.32 8.21 -5.30
CA GLY A 175 16.46 9.05 -4.47
C GLY A 175 17.21 9.90 -3.46
N VAL A 176 16.48 10.86 -2.90
CA VAL A 176 16.89 11.75 -1.80
C VAL A 176 15.94 11.60 -0.63
N TRP A 177 16.43 11.92 0.56
CA TRP A 177 15.61 12.01 1.76
C TRP A 177 14.94 13.38 1.84
N LEU A 178 13.64 13.38 2.14
CA LEU A 178 12.90 14.58 2.47
C LEU A 178 12.79 14.67 4.00
N SER A 179 13.94 14.80 4.67
CA SER A 179 14.05 14.66 6.14
C SER A 179 13.22 15.68 6.94
N ASP A 180 12.91 16.84 6.36
CA ASP A 180 12.03 17.85 6.96
C ASP A 180 10.53 17.47 6.87
N VAL A 181 10.18 16.41 6.14
CA VAL A 181 8.81 15.91 5.97
C VAL A 181 8.62 14.65 6.82
N SER A 182 7.93 14.80 7.95
CA SER A 182 7.48 13.65 8.76
C SER A 182 6.55 12.77 7.92
N ALA A 183 6.74 11.45 7.97
CA ALA A 183 5.94 10.48 7.22
C ALA A 183 5.73 9.16 7.97
N VAL A 184 5.80 9.16 9.30
CA VAL A 184 5.51 7.99 10.15
C VAL A 184 4.17 8.22 10.85
N PHE A 185 3.32 7.20 10.83
CA PHE A 185 1.92 7.28 11.26
C PHE A 185 1.64 6.27 12.39
N SER A 186 0.93 6.71 13.43
CA SER A 186 0.60 5.86 14.59
C SER A 186 -0.28 4.67 14.20
N ALA A 187 -0.30 3.64 15.05
CA ALA A 187 -1.17 2.48 14.87
C ALA A 187 -2.65 2.89 14.86
N ASP A 188 -3.06 3.83 15.73
CA ASP A 188 -4.41 4.40 15.75
C ASP A 188 -4.77 5.06 14.41
N ALA A 189 -3.94 5.98 13.90
CA ALA A 189 -4.23 6.69 12.67
C ALA A 189 -4.29 5.73 11.46
N ARG A 190 -3.40 4.72 11.43
CA ARG A 190 -3.42 3.65 10.41
C ARG A 190 -4.67 2.77 10.51
N LEU A 191 -5.11 2.41 11.72
CA LEU A 191 -6.31 1.61 11.95
C LEU A 191 -7.59 2.38 11.59
N ASP A 192 -7.66 3.66 11.97
CA ASP A 192 -8.82 4.53 11.74
C ASP A 192 -8.99 4.84 10.26
N LEU A 193 -7.89 5.07 9.53
CA LEU A 193 -7.90 5.16 8.06
C LEU A 193 -8.48 3.90 7.41
N VAL A 194 -7.99 2.71 7.80
CA VAL A 194 -8.49 1.44 7.25
C VAL A 194 -9.97 1.25 7.54
N ARG A 195 -10.41 1.44 8.80
CA ARG A 195 -11.81 1.29 9.21
C ARG A 195 -12.74 2.27 8.51
N PHE A 196 -12.30 3.50 8.28
CA PHE A 196 -13.07 4.52 7.58
C PHE A 196 -13.33 4.15 6.11
N VAL A 197 -12.30 3.65 5.41
CA VAL A 197 -12.40 3.25 4.00
C VAL A 197 -13.13 1.91 3.83
N ASP A 198 -12.80 0.89 4.63
CA ASP A 198 -13.47 -0.41 4.56
C ASP A 198 -14.96 -0.27 4.92
N GLY A 199 -15.31 0.53 5.95
CA GLY A 199 -16.70 0.83 6.29
C GLY A 199 -17.43 1.63 5.20
N ALA A 200 -16.73 2.44 4.41
CA ALA A 200 -17.29 3.10 3.23
C ALA A 200 -17.53 2.12 2.07
N VAL A 201 -16.63 1.15 1.86
CA VAL A 201 -16.82 0.06 0.89
C VAL A 201 -18.06 -0.77 1.26
N ASP A 202 -18.21 -1.14 2.53
CA ASP A 202 -19.38 -1.89 3.00
C ASP A 202 -20.67 -1.07 2.84
N TYR A 203 -20.66 0.22 3.23
CA TYR A 203 -21.79 1.12 2.97
C TYR A 203 -22.15 1.21 1.47
N ALA A 204 -21.14 1.25 0.59
CA ALA A 204 -21.34 1.31 -0.86
C ALA A 204 -21.88 -0.02 -1.45
N ARG A 205 -21.63 -1.15 -0.81
CA ARG A 205 -22.15 -2.48 -1.20
C ARG A 205 -23.56 -2.74 -0.68
N GLU A 206 -23.89 -2.21 0.50
CA GLU A 206 -25.21 -2.31 1.12
C GLU A 206 -26.25 -1.34 0.53
N ASN A 207 -25.81 -0.36 -0.27
CA ASN A 207 -26.67 0.68 -0.84
C ASN A 207 -26.51 0.76 -2.37
N GLU A 208 -27.48 1.38 -3.05
CA GLU A 208 -27.32 1.71 -4.46
C GLU A 208 -26.14 2.71 -4.66
N ARG A 209 -25.29 2.48 -5.66
CA ARG A 209 -24.12 3.32 -5.99
C ARG A 209 -24.45 4.82 -6.02
N LYS A 210 -25.62 5.22 -6.53
CA LYS A 210 -26.08 6.62 -6.51
C LYS A 210 -26.20 7.19 -5.09
N ARG A 211 -26.81 6.45 -4.17
CA ARG A 211 -26.97 6.83 -2.76
C ARG A 211 -25.63 6.88 -2.03
N ALA A 212 -24.74 5.93 -2.31
CA ALA A 212 -23.38 5.94 -1.79
C ALA A 212 -22.62 7.21 -2.22
N LEU A 213 -22.61 7.52 -3.52
CA LEU A 213 -21.97 8.72 -4.06
C LEU A 213 -22.62 10.02 -3.57
N GLU A 214 -23.94 10.06 -3.33
CA GLU A 214 -24.60 11.20 -2.68
C GLU A 214 -24.07 11.41 -1.25
N ALA A 215 -23.94 10.34 -0.45
CA ALA A 215 -23.39 10.41 0.90
C ALA A 215 -21.89 10.78 0.93
N PHE A 216 -21.10 10.30 -0.03
CA PHE A 216 -19.66 10.58 -0.12
C PHE A 216 -19.34 12.01 -0.62
N ASN A 217 -20.28 12.66 -1.31
CA ASN A 217 -20.16 14.05 -1.73
C ASN A 217 -20.72 15.06 -0.72
N ASP A 218 -21.43 14.63 0.34
CA ASP A 218 -21.89 15.53 1.39
C ASP A 218 -20.72 15.95 2.29
N ARG A 219 -20.27 17.21 2.12
CA ARG A 219 -19.21 17.82 2.92
C ARG A 219 -19.53 17.91 4.43
N ASN A 220 -20.80 17.78 4.82
CA ASN A 220 -21.23 17.76 6.23
C ASN A 220 -21.76 16.36 6.65
N GLY A 221 -21.58 15.35 5.81
CA GLY A 221 -22.02 13.98 6.05
C GLY A 221 -21.04 13.17 6.90
N SER A 222 -21.41 11.92 7.20
CA SER A 222 -20.60 10.99 8.03
C SER A 222 -19.28 10.52 7.39
N PHE A 223 -19.02 10.91 6.14
CA PHE A 223 -17.82 10.55 5.38
C PHE A 223 -16.85 11.73 5.19
N VAL A 224 -16.95 12.71 6.09
CA VAL A 224 -16.00 13.81 6.26
C VAL A 224 -15.76 14.04 7.75
N ASP A 225 -14.50 13.94 8.18
CA ASP A 225 -14.05 14.32 9.52
C ASP A 225 -12.75 15.14 9.40
N GLY A 226 -12.82 16.44 9.71
CA GLY A 226 -11.69 17.36 9.56
C GLY A 226 -11.10 17.38 8.14
N ASN A 227 -9.87 16.87 8.00
CA ASN A 227 -9.14 16.72 6.73
C ASN A 227 -9.16 15.27 6.17
N GLN A 228 -9.80 14.32 6.88
CA GLN A 228 -10.10 12.98 6.40
C GLN A 228 -11.47 12.97 5.69
N TYR A 229 -11.49 12.56 4.44
CA TYR A 229 -12.69 12.50 3.61
C TYR A 229 -12.56 11.44 2.53
N LEU A 230 -13.70 10.96 2.01
CA LEU A 230 -13.69 10.05 0.88
C LEU A 230 -13.49 10.76 -0.46
N PHE A 231 -12.74 10.11 -1.33
CA PHE A 231 -12.76 10.34 -2.77
C PHE A 231 -13.09 9.02 -3.47
N ALA A 232 -13.75 9.09 -4.63
CA ALA A 232 -14.11 7.91 -5.41
C ALA A 232 -13.94 8.15 -6.91
N TYR A 233 -13.53 7.11 -7.64
CA TYR A 233 -13.20 7.16 -9.06
C TYR A 233 -13.68 5.90 -9.79
N ASP A 234 -13.99 5.99 -11.09
CA ASP A 234 -14.17 4.79 -11.92
C ASP A 234 -12.84 4.15 -12.33
N PHE A 235 -12.88 2.86 -12.69
CA PHE A 235 -11.71 2.15 -13.22
C PHE A 235 -11.48 2.39 -14.72
N ASP A 236 -12.48 2.88 -15.46
CA ASP A 236 -12.47 2.99 -16.92
C ASP A 236 -11.66 4.21 -17.41
N GLU A 237 -12.08 5.43 -17.06
CA GLU A 237 -11.43 6.66 -17.52
C GLU A 237 -10.75 7.45 -16.38
N ASN A 238 -10.71 6.92 -15.16
CA ASN A 238 -10.32 7.65 -13.94
C ASN A 238 -11.18 8.90 -13.74
N ARG A 239 -12.51 8.75 -13.89
CA ARG A 239 -13.49 9.82 -13.66
C ARG A 239 -13.76 9.97 -12.17
N VAL A 240 -13.74 11.21 -11.69
CA VAL A 240 -14.12 11.54 -10.31
C VAL A 240 -15.61 11.28 -10.10
N LEU A 241 -15.95 10.37 -9.19
CA LEU A 241 -17.31 10.03 -8.78
C LEU A 241 -17.71 10.75 -7.49
N ALA A 242 -16.76 10.95 -6.57
CA ALA A 242 -16.98 11.75 -5.36
C ALA A 242 -15.73 12.54 -4.95
N HIS A 243 -15.92 13.81 -4.57
CA HIS A 243 -14.87 14.64 -3.96
C HIS A 243 -15.48 15.84 -3.17
N PRO A 244 -15.83 15.69 -1.88
CA PRO A 244 -16.66 16.66 -1.14
C PRO A 244 -16.01 18.06 -0.98
N PHE A 245 -14.68 18.15 -1.07
CA PHE A 245 -13.94 19.43 -1.02
C PHE A 245 -13.65 20.04 -2.40
N GLN A 246 -13.89 19.32 -3.50
CA GLN A 246 -13.69 19.82 -4.87
C GLN A 246 -14.82 19.33 -5.79
N PRO A 247 -16.08 19.73 -5.50
CA PRO A 247 -17.26 19.26 -6.24
C PRO A 247 -17.19 19.57 -7.75
N ASP A 248 -16.47 20.64 -8.13
CA ASP A 248 -16.22 20.99 -9.54
C ASP A 248 -15.43 19.93 -10.31
N LEU A 249 -14.79 18.96 -9.64
CA LEU A 249 -14.12 17.83 -10.29
C LEU A 249 -15.08 16.67 -10.60
N VAL A 250 -16.21 16.56 -9.92
CA VAL A 250 -17.13 15.41 -10.05
C VAL A 250 -17.67 15.32 -11.47
N GLY A 251 -17.61 14.12 -12.05
CA GLY A 251 -17.95 13.83 -13.44
C GLY A 251 -16.82 14.08 -14.46
N LYS A 252 -15.74 14.77 -14.07
CA LYS A 252 -14.57 14.99 -14.94
C LYS A 252 -13.61 13.81 -14.85
N VAL A 253 -12.95 13.55 -15.97
CA VAL A 253 -11.83 12.60 -16.11
C VAL A 253 -10.54 13.30 -15.72
N ARG A 254 -9.78 12.70 -14.80
CA ARG A 254 -8.45 13.21 -14.41
C ARG A 254 -7.37 12.40 -15.10
N ARG A 255 -6.47 13.08 -15.80
CA ARG A 255 -5.35 12.50 -16.57
C ARG A 255 -4.06 13.24 -16.24
N GLY A 256 -3.00 12.52 -15.90
CA GLY A 256 -1.66 13.10 -15.78
C GLY A 256 -1.57 14.20 -14.72
N GLY A 257 -2.36 14.08 -13.64
CA GLY A 257 -2.24 14.97 -12.50
C GLY A 257 -0.98 14.62 -11.72
N LEU A 258 -0.03 15.54 -11.71
CA LEU A 258 1.26 15.37 -11.06
C LEU A 258 1.33 16.22 -9.79
N ASP A 259 2.03 15.73 -8.78
CA ASP A 259 2.23 16.46 -7.53
C ASP A 259 3.46 17.39 -7.58
N ILE A 260 3.74 18.07 -6.47
CA ILE A 260 4.81 19.07 -6.39
C ILE A 260 6.22 18.54 -6.66
N TYR A 261 6.46 17.22 -6.64
CA TYR A 261 7.74 16.60 -7.03
C TYR A 261 7.60 15.70 -8.27
N GLY A 262 6.48 15.76 -8.99
CA GLY A 262 6.25 15.00 -10.22
C GLY A 262 5.71 13.58 -10.03
N PHE A 263 5.26 13.18 -8.83
CA PHE A 263 4.58 11.89 -8.65
C PHE A 263 3.21 11.89 -9.35
N ALA A 264 2.90 10.80 -10.05
CA ALA A 264 1.65 10.64 -10.80
C ALA A 264 0.48 10.26 -9.87
N MET A 265 -0.28 11.28 -9.44
CA MET A 265 -1.50 11.10 -8.65
C MET A 265 -2.62 10.45 -9.46
N ASP A 266 -2.86 11.00 -10.65
CA ASP A 266 -3.89 10.54 -11.58
C ASP A 266 -3.21 9.79 -12.73
N PRO A 267 -3.11 8.44 -12.67
CA PRO A 267 -2.57 7.68 -13.78
C PRO A 267 -3.46 7.90 -14.98
N SER A 268 -2.91 8.43 -16.07
CA SER A 268 -3.68 8.50 -17.30
C SER A 268 -3.63 7.13 -17.97
N VAL A 269 -4.79 6.65 -18.40
CA VAL A 269 -4.93 5.40 -19.16
C VAL A 269 -4.07 5.42 -20.45
N GLU A 270 -3.69 6.62 -20.92
CA GLU A 270 -2.91 6.87 -22.12
C GLU A 270 -1.39 6.87 -21.89
N THR A 271 -0.91 7.33 -20.73
CA THR A 271 0.53 7.33 -20.38
C THR A 271 0.98 6.03 -19.71
N GLY A 272 0.05 5.25 -19.14
CA GLY A 272 0.32 3.97 -18.50
C GLY A 272 1.05 4.06 -17.15
N LEU A 273 1.69 5.19 -16.85
CA LEU A 273 2.40 5.49 -15.61
C LEU A 273 1.50 5.26 -14.39
N GLY A 274 1.99 4.45 -13.45
CA GLY A 274 1.21 3.98 -12.31
C GLY A 274 0.85 5.06 -11.31
N GLY A 275 -0.31 4.89 -10.66
CA GLY A 275 -0.76 5.74 -9.59
C GLY A 275 -1.71 5.03 -8.64
N ILE A 276 -2.62 5.80 -8.06
CA ILE A 276 -3.50 5.35 -6.96
C ILE A 276 -4.49 4.26 -7.43
N ARG A 277 -4.92 4.31 -8.70
CA ARG A 277 -5.86 3.35 -9.32
C ARG A 277 -5.34 1.92 -9.25
N GLU A 278 -4.08 1.69 -9.60
CA GLU A 278 -3.50 0.33 -9.66
C GLU A 278 -3.29 -0.26 -8.26
N VAL A 279 -3.07 0.58 -7.25
CA VAL A 279 -3.03 0.18 -5.83
C VAL A 279 -4.37 -0.36 -5.35
N ALA A 280 -5.49 0.16 -5.89
CA ALA A 280 -6.83 -0.35 -5.63
C ALA A 280 -7.15 -1.65 -6.40
N ILE A 281 -6.65 -1.79 -7.64
CA ILE A 281 -6.81 -3.02 -8.46
C ILE A 281 -6.07 -4.19 -7.81
N ASP A 282 -4.80 -4.00 -7.46
CA ASP A 282 -3.94 -5.07 -6.92
C ASP A 282 -4.26 -5.39 -5.44
N GLY A 283 -5.17 -4.63 -4.82
CA GLY A 283 -5.59 -4.82 -3.43
C GLY A 283 -4.54 -4.47 -2.37
N THR A 284 -3.36 -3.97 -2.77
CA THR A 284 -2.29 -3.56 -1.84
C THR A 284 -2.67 -2.38 -0.96
N GLY A 285 -3.64 -1.57 -1.41
CA GLY A 285 -4.38 -0.59 -0.63
C GLY A 285 -3.64 0.69 -0.25
N LEU A 286 -2.39 0.62 0.22
CA LEU A 286 -1.63 1.78 0.72
C LEU A 286 -0.87 2.51 -0.39
N VAL A 287 -0.82 3.85 -0.32
CA VAL A 287 -0.08 4.72 -1.28
C VAL A 287 0.34 6.04 -0.63
N TYR A 288 1.42 6.65 -1.11
CA TYR A 288 1.88 7.98 -0.70
C TYR A 288 1.79 9.01 -1.82
N TYR A 289 1.39 10.23 -1.49
CA TYR A 289 1.31 11.35 -2.45
C TYR A 289 1.26 12.72 -1.74
N MET A 290 1.80 13.79 -2.34
CA MET A 290 1.80 15.14 -1.72
C MET A 290 0.53 15.93 -2.04
N TYR A 291 -0.45 15.96 -1.14
CA TYR A 291 -1.74 16.60 -1.38
C TYR A 291 -1.95 17.86 -0.53
N LEU A 292 -2.77 18.79 -1.03
CA LEU A 292 -3.22 19.96 -0.28
C LEU A 292 -3.88 19.50 1.03
N ASP A 293 -3.44 20.00 2.19
CA ASP A 293 -4.05 19.71 3.48
C ASP A 293 -5.08 20.80 3.84
N PRO A 294 -6.40 20.51 3.83
CA PRO A 294 -7.43 21.50 4.16
C PRO A 294 -7.34 22.07 5.58
N ALA A 295 -6.64 21.40 6.50
CA ALA A 295 -6.40 21.89 7.86
C ALA A 295 -5.24 22.90 7.94
N ARG A 296 -4.31 22.90 6.97
CA ARG A 296 -3.06 23.68 6.99
C ARG A 296 -2.98 24.71 5.85
N ASP A 297 -4.02 25.52 5.74
CA ASP A 297 -4.17 26.56 4.71
C ASP A 297 -3.96 26.05 3.26
N THR A 298 -4.31 24.78 3.01
CA THR A 298 -4.10 24.06 1.74
C THR A 298 -2.64 23.87 1.30
N THR A 299 -1.67 24.02 2.21
CA THR A 299 -0.27 23.68 1.92
C THR A 299 -0.15 22.19 1.53
N PRO A 300 0.59 21.83 0.46
CA PRO A 300 0.88 20.43 0.15
C PRO A 300 1.65 19.75 1.28
N ALA A 301 1.18 18.58 1.69
CA ALA A 301 1.83 17.73 2.69
C ALA A 301 1.75 16.26 2.26
N ILE A 302 2.67 15.44 2.77
CA ILE A 302 2.64 14.00 2.50
C ILE A 302 1.36 13.39 3.07
N LYS A 303 0.65 12.63 2.25
CA LYS A 303 -0.56 11.92 2.62
C LYS A 303 -0.33 10.42 2.50
N LEU A 304 -0.65 9.68 3.56
CA LEU A 304 -0.78 8.23 3.48
C LEU A 304 -2.23 7.93 3.11
N GLY A 305 -2.44 7.46 1.88
CA GLY A 305 -3.74 7.01 1.38
C GLY A 305 -3.97 5.53 1.64
N TYR A 306 -5.23 5.15 1.81
CA TYR A 306 -5.70 3.77 1.72
C TYR A 306 -6.90 3.73 0.78
N VAL A 307 -6.85 2.82 -0.20
CA VAL A 307 -7.77 2.75 -1.33
C VAL A 307 -8.25 1.34 -1.60
N ARG A 308 -9.49 1.20 -2.08
CA ARG A 308 -10.19 -0.08 -2.22
C ARG A 308 -11.12 -0.08 -3.42
N ALA A 309 -11.07 -1.15 -4.21
CA ALA A 309 -12.15 -1.50 -5.12
C ALA A 309 -13.45 -1.72 -4.32
N VAL A 310 -14.55 -1.10 -4.76
CA VAL A 310 -15.89 -1.41 -4.23
C VAL A 310 -16.40 -2.68 -4.92
N ASP A 311 -16.31 -2.67 -6.24
CA ASP A 311 -16.62 -3.74 -7.20
C ASP A 311 -15.73 -3.54 -8.45
N ASP A 312 -16.03 -4.21 -9.56
CA ASP A 312 -15.22 -4.18 -10.78
C ASP A 312 -15.30 -2.83 -11.57
N ASP A 313 -16.28 -1.95 -11.28
CA ASP A 313 -16.48 -0.69 -12.01
C ASP A 313 -15.76 0.51 -11.36
N TRP A 314 -15.58 0.51 -10.04
CA TRP A 314 -15.14 1.69 -9.28
C TRP A 314 -14.46 1.39 -7.96
N TRP A 315 -13.67 2.37 -7.52
CA TRP A 315 -12.91 2.34 -6.29
C TRP A 315 -13.09 3.64 -5.50
N LEU A 316 -12.82 3.55 -4.20
CA LEU A 316 -12.83 4.68 -3.29
C LEU A 316 -11.62 4.65 -2.37
N GLY A 317 -11.37 5.76 -1.70
CA GLY A 317 -10.26 5.88 -0.77
C GLY A 317 -10.37 7.08 0.13
N SER A 318 -9.47 7.12 1.10
CA SER A 318 -9.21 8.29 1.93
C SER A 318 -7.72 8.37 2.20
N GLY A 319 -7.29 9.35 2.99
CA GLY A 319 -5.92 9.41 3.47
C GLY A 319 -5.76 10.37 4.63
N ILE A 320 -4.70 10.15 5.37
CA ILE A 320 -4.33 10.89 6.59
C ILE A 320 -3.03 11.66 6.37
N TYR A 321 -2.86 12.75 7.11
CA TYR A 321 -1.64 13.55 7.15
C TYR A 321 -0.92 13.31 8.49
N PRO A 322 0.41 13.46 8.56
CA PRO A 322 1.16 13.40 9.81
C PRO A 322 0.60 14.40 10.83
N ALA A 323 0.65 14.06 12.12
CA ALA A 323 0.28 14.98 13.20
C ALA A 323 1.25 16.17 13.28
N GLU A 324 0.80 17.31 13.80
CA GLU A 324 1.68 18.45 14.06
C GLU A 324 2.56 18.21 15.27
N GLY A 325 3.87 18.49 15.14
CA GLY A 325 4.80 18.47 16.27
C GLY A 325 5.42 17.11 16.61
N ASP A 326 5.03 16.02 15.93
CA ASP A 326 5.57 14.67 16.16
C ASP A 326 7.03 14.51 15.65
N GLN A 327 7.97 15.14 16.35
CA GLN A 327 9.28 14.55 16.56
C GLN A 327 9.12 13.34 17.48
N LEU A 328 9.00 12.13 16.90
CA LEU A 328 9.18 10.81 17.55
C LEU A 328 9.13 10.82 19.10
N GLY A 329 7.95 11.06 19.69
CA GLY A 329 7.93 11.62 21.05
C GLY A 329 6.61 11.60 21.83
N ALA A 330 5.83 10.52 21.72
CA ALA A 330 4.97 10.00 22.80
C ALA A 330 4.25 11.01 23.73
N GLU A 331 3.33 11.84 23.22
CA GLU A 331 2.29 12.47 24.07
C GLU A 331 0.88 12.41 23.45
N GLY A 332 -0.04 11.75 24.16
CA GLY A 332 -1.37 12.35 24.38
C GLY A 332 -2.59 11.80 23.65
N ALA A 333 -2.47 10.91 22.66
CA ALA A 333 -3.63 10.18 22.16
C ALA A 333 -3.97 9.01 23.11
N SER A 334 -4.72 9.30 24.19
CA SER A 334 -5.40 8.23 24.93
C SER A 334 -6.39 7.57 23.98
N SER A 335 -6.13 6.32 23.59
CA SER A 335 -7.08 5.45 22.89
C SER A 335 -8.48 5.64 23.50
N SER A 336 -9.38 6.27 22.72
CA SER A 336 -10.75 6.58 23.16
C SER A 336 -11.63 5.31 23.22
N TYR A 337 -11.08 4.21 22.73
CA TYR A 337 -11.72 2.93 22.57
C TYR A 337 -12.00 2.25 23.91
N GLN A 338 -13.29 2.12 24.23
CA GLN A 338 -13.72 1.29 25.35
C GLN A 338 -13.34 -0.19 25.12
N PRO A 339 -13.00 -0.93 26.18
CA PRO A 339 -12.83 -2.38 26.11
C PRO A 339 -14.13 -3.05 25.61
N PRO A 340 -14.05 -4.08 24.75
CA PRO A 340 -15.21 -4.91 24.42
C PRO A 340 -15.93 -5.43 25.66
N ALA A 341 -17.24 -5.26 25.72
CA ALA A 341 -18.11 -5.71 26.81
C ALA A 341 -18.96 -6.94 26.44
N THR A 342 -19.08 -7.27 25.15
CA THR A 342 -19.85 -8.41 24.64
C THR A 342 -18.97 -9.37 23.81
N LYS A 343 -19.50 -10.57 23.51
CA LYS A 343 -18.80 -11.53 22.64
C LYS A 343 -18.70 -11.01 21.21
N GLU A 344 -19.73 -10.30 20.75
CA GLU A 344 -19.84 -9.70 19.43
C GLU A 344 -18.83 -8.55 19.24
N GLU A 345 -18.72 -7.65 20.23
CA GLU A 345 -17.70 -6.60 20.24
C GLU A 345 -16.28 -7.17 20.31
N LEU A 346 -16.09 -8.26 21.06
CA LEU A 346 -14.79 -8.94 21.14
C LEU A 346 -14.39 -9.56 19.80
N ALA A 347 -15.32 -10.23 19.11
CA ALA A 347 -15.06 -10.76 17.77
C ALA A 347 -14.74 -9.64 16.77
N ALA A 348 -15.51 -8.55 16.78
CA ALA A 348 -15.25 -7.39 15.92
C ALA A 348 -13.88 -6.73 16.19
N PHE A 349 -13.46 -6.64 17.46
CA PHE A 349 -12.13 -6.13 17.83
C PHE A 349 -10.99 -7.02 17.30
N VAL A 350 -11.15 -8.34 17.40
CA VAL A 350 -10.15 -9.31 16.92
C VAL A 350 -10.10 -9.38 15.39
N GLU A 351 -11.24 -9.35 14.71
CA GLU A 351 -11.26 -9.32 13.23
C GLU A 351 -10.73 -8.00 12.66
N ALA A 352 -10.92 -6.87 13.35
CA ALA A 352 -10.27 -5.62 12.99
C ALA A 352 -8.74 -5.72 13.09
N ALA A 353 -8.21 -6.37 14.14
CA ALA A 353 -6.79 -6.64 14.28
C ALA A 353 -6.28 -7.63 13.21
N ALA A 354 -7.07 -8.64 12.83
CA ALA A 354 -6.72 -9.56 11.75
C ALA A 354 -6.71 -8.87 10.37
N SER A 355 -7.68 -7.98 10.09
CA SER A 355 -7.67 -7.15 8.86
C SER A 355 -6.44 -6.24 8.82
N PHE A 356 -6.17 -5.53 9.91
CA PHE A 356 -4.96 -4.71 10.08
C PHE A 356 -3.69 -5.53 9.84
N ALA A 357 -3.58 -6.73 10.41
CA ALA A 357 -2.44 -7.61 10.22
C ALA A 357 -2.25 -8.09 8.77
N ARG A 358 -3.33 -8.32 8.02
CA ARG A 358 -3.27 -8.64 6.59
C ARG A 358 -2.82 -7.44 5.75
N ILE A 359 -3.29 -6.23 6.09
CA ILE A 359 -2.96 -4.98 5.38
C ILE A 359 -1.53 -4.52 5.66
N PHE A 360 -1.10 -4.49 6.92
CA PHE A 360 0.19 -3.93 7.36
C PHE A 360 1.30 -4.99 7.48
N GLY A 361 0.96 -6.27 7.40
CA GLY A 361 1.89 -7.39 7.54
C GLY A 361 2.23 -7.72 8.99
N ARG A 362 2.63 -8.98 9.22
CA ARG A 362 2.86 -9.55 10.56
C ARG A 362 3.85 -8.74 11.41
N ASP A 363 4.99 -8.36 10.85
CA ASP A 363 6.09 -7.81 11.66
C ASP A 363 5.75 -6.40 12.19
N LEU A 364 5.06 -5.57 11.40
CA LEU A 364 4.53 -4.27 11.86
C LEU A 364 3.32 -4.44 12.77
N ALA A 365 2.36 -5.30 12.42
CA ALA A 365 1.18 -5.52 13.24
C ALA A 365 1.52 -6.12 14.62
N THR A 366 2.48 -7.05 14.72
CA THR A 366 2.92 -7.59 16.01
C THR A 366 3.70 -6.58 16.84
N LYS A 367 4.44 -5.64 16.22
CA LYS A 367 5.00 -4.47 16.91
C LYS A 367 3.88 -3.58 17.47
N ASP A 368 2.85 -3.27 16.68
CA ASP A 368 1.71 -2.44 17.10
C ASP A 368 0.85 -3.14 18.19
N PHE A 369 0.72 -4.47 18.17
CA PHE A 369 0.04 -5.26 19.21
C PHE A 369 0.79 -5.32 20.55
N MET A 370 2.08 -4.96 20.55
CA MET A 370 2.90 -4.92 21.77
C MET A 370 2.83 -3.57 22.49
N ASP A 371 2.28 -2.52 21.85
CA ASP A 371 2.11 -1.22 22.49
C ASP A 371 0.92 -1.23 23.46
N LEU A 372 1.22 -1.08 24.76
CA LEU A 372 0.23 -1.02 25.84
C LEU A 372 -0.66 0.24 25.77
N GLN A 373 -0.25 1.27 25.03
CA GLN A 373 -0.99 2.51 24.84
C GLN A 373 -1.71 2.58 23.47
N GLY A 374 -1.43 1.63 22.56
CA GLY A 374 -2.00 1.58 21.22
C GLY A 374 -3.44 1.03 21.16
N PRO A 375 -4.06 1.01 19.96
CA PRO A 375 -5.50 0.71 19.80
C PRO A 375 -5.87 -0.75 20.10
N PHE A 376 -4.86 -1.62 20.16
CA PHE A 376 -4.95 -3.07 20.35
C PHE A 376 -4.81 -3.52 21.82
N VAL A 377 -4.69 -2.56 22.75
CA VAL A 377 -4.76 -2.79 24.20
C VAL A 377 -5.81 -1.85 24.80
N ARG A 378 -6.79 -2.42 25.52
CA ARG A 378 -7.94 -1.70 26.09
C ARG A 378 -8.22 -2.26 27.48
N GLY A 379 -7.57 -1.70 28.49
CA GLY A 379 -7.62 -2.22 29.86
C GLY A 379 -6.98 -3.61 29.95
N ASP A 380 -7.77 -4.63 30.32
CA ASP A 380 -7.35 -6.03 30.41
C ASP A 380 -7.64 -6.84 29.12
N VAL A 381 -8.27 -6.22 28.11
CA VAL A 381 -8.50 -6.79 26.77
C VAL A 381 -7.36 -6.37 25.85
N TYR A 382 -6.63 -7.33 25.29
CA TYR A 382 -5.49 -7.08 24.42
C TYR A 382 -5.40 -8.14 23.33
N ILE A 383 -4.84 -7.76 22.18
CA ILE A 383 -4.46 -8.72 21.14
C ILE A 383 -3.26 -9.54 21.61
N PHE A 384 -3.36 -10.86 21.49
CA PHE A 384 -2.25 -11.79 21.58
C PHE A 384 -2.18 -12.60 20.27
N ALA A 385 -0.98 -12.99 19.87
CA ALA A 385 -0.73 -13.67 18.60
C ALA A 385 0.32 -14.78 18.73
N ALA A 386 0.18 -15.84 17.94
CA ALA A 386 1.13 -16.95 17.87
C ALA A 386 1.16 -17.58 16.47
N ASP A 387 2.27 -18.21 16.11
CA ASP A 387 2.33 -19.05 14.91
C ASP A 387 1.63 -20.41 15.13
N PHE A 388 1.39 -21.18 14.07
CA PHE A 388 0.81 -22.53 14.18
C PHE A 388 1.75 -23.57 14.83
N ASN A 389 3.05 -23.27 14.99
CA ASN A 389 3.96 -24.08 15.81
C ASN A 389 3.79 -23.81 17.32
N GLY A 390 3.10 -22.72 17.70
CA GLY A 390 2.90 -22.26 19.07
C GLY A 390 3.97 -21.31 19.59
N THR A 391 4.78 -20.70 18.73
CA THR A 391 5.68 -19.59 19.06
C THR A 391 4.85 -18.33 19.31
N SER A 392 4.98 -17.69 20.47
CA SER A 392 4.31 -16.41 20.73
C SER A 392 4.91 -15.28 19.88
N LEU A 393 4.07 -14.56 19.15
CA LEU A 393 4.43 -13.46 18.25
C LEU A 393 4.12 -12.09 18.86
N ALA A 394 2.98 -11.96 19.57
CA ALA A 394 2.63 -10.77 20.35
C ALA A 394 1.98 -11.19 21.67
N LEU A 395 2.42 -10.60 22.77
CA LEU A 395 1.83 -10.76 24.10
C LEU A 395 2.21 -9.55 25.00
N PRO A 396 1.48 -8.41 24.92
CA PRO A 396 1.91 -7.13 25.48
C PRO A 396 2.18 -7.16 26.98
N PHE A 397 1.37 -7.89 27.75
CA PHE A 397 1.56 -8.03 29.21
C PHE A 397 2.63 -9.05 29.65
N LEU A 398 3.26 -9.76 28.71
CA LEU A 398 4.40 -10.65 29.00
C LEU A 398 5.40 -10.68 27.83
N PRO A 399 6.12 -9.57 27.56
CA PRO A 399 7.01 -9.45 26.39
C PRO A 399 8.14 -10.48 26.34
N SER A 400 8.62 -10.93 27.51
CA SER A 400 9.67 -11.95 27.62
C SER A 400 9.28 -13.34 27.10
N ALA A 401 7.99 -13.56 26.78
CA ALA A 401 7.51 -14.77 26.14
C ALA A 401 7.54 -14.72 24.59
N VAL A 402 7.69 -13.54 23.98
CA VAL A 402 7.77 -13.42 22.52
C VAL A 402 8.98 -14.19 22.00
N GLY A 403 8.79 -14.96 20.93
CA GLY A 403 9.80 -15.88 20.38
C GLY A 403 9.94 -17.21 21.14
N THR A 404 9.20 -17.45 22.23
CA THR A 404 9.18 -18.73 22.95
C THR A 404 8.01 -19.61 22.50
N ASN A 405 8.22 -20.94 22.46
CA ASN A 405 7.14 -21.88 22.22
C ASN A 405 6.30 -22.10 23.49
N ARG A 406 4.99 -21.91 23.38
CA ARG A 406 4.03 -22.04 24.49
C ARG A 406 2.87 -22.97 24.16
N LEU A 407 2.99 -23.82 23.15
CA LEU A 407 1.92 -24.72 22.71
C LEU A 407 1.45 -25.65 23.86
N ASP A 408 2.40 -26.11 24.68
CA ASP A 408 2.16 -27.09 25.75
C ASP A 408 1.97 -26.49 27.14
N LEU A 409 1.84 -25.16 27.21
CA LEU A 409 1.47 -24.45 28.43
C LEU A 409 0.11 -24.94 28.95
N GLN A 410 0.03 -25.24 30.24
CA GLN A 410 -1.19 -25.65 30.92
C GLN A 410 -1.59 -24.60 31.96
N ASN A 411 -2.91 -24.39 32.14
CA ASN A 411 -3.46 -23.70 33.31
C ASN A 411 -3.50 -24.62 34.53
N SER A 412 -4.07 -24.16 35.65
CA SER A 412 -4.19 -24.96 36.89
C SER A 412 -4.99 -26.27 36.73
N GLU A 413 -5.88 -26.34 35.74
CA GLU A 413 -6.71 -27.52 35.43
C GLU A 413 -6.02 -28.51 34.48
N GLY A 414 -4.83 -28.20 33.95
CA GLY A 414 -4.12 -29.04 32.98
C GLY A 414 -4.53 -28.84 31.52
N VAL A 415 -5.35 -27.83 31.22
CA VAL A 415 -5.83 -27.53 29.85
C VAL A 415 -4.72 -26.86 29.04
N ARG A 416 -4.39 -27.41 27.86
CA ARG A 416 -3.41 -26.84 26.93
C ARG A 416 -4.02 -25.76 26.06
N ILE A 417 -4.30 -24.60 26.66
CA ILE A 417 -5.03 -23.48 26.07
C ILE A 417 -4.57 -23.15 24.64
N ASN A 418 -3.26 -23.06 24.42
CA ASN A 418 -2.72 -22.72 23.10
C ASN A 418 -2.91 -23.81 22.03
N ARG A 419 -3.12 -25.09 22.39
CA ARG A 419 -3.52 -26.13 21.44
C ARG A 419 -4.99 -25.98 21.03
N GLU A 420 -5.88 -25.72 22.00
CA GLU A 420 -7.30 -25.52 21.74
C GLU A 420 -7.55 -24.27 20.87
N MET A 421 -6.92 -23.14 21.22
CA MET A 421 -6.97 -21.91 20.43
C MET A 421 -6.41 -22.09 19.02
N ARG A 422 -5.28 -22.82 18.88
CA ARG A 422 -4.71 -23.12 17.57
C ARG A 422 -5.67 -23.96 16.73
N ALA A 423 -6.31 -24.99 17.30
CA ALA A 423 -7.30 -25.80 16.58
C ALA A 423 -8.50 -24.97 16.10
N ILE A 424 -8.99 -24.04 16.93
CA ILE A 424 -10.04 -23.08 16.54
C ILE A 424 -9.59 -22.18 15.38
N ALA A 425 -8.33 -21.74 15.35
CA ALA A 425 -7.77 -20.98 14.24
C ALA A 425 -7.50 -21.85 13.00
N GLU A 426 -7.15 -23.14 13.15
CA GLU A 426 -7.03 -24.10 12.04
C GLU A 426 -8.37 -24.25 11.30
N ASP A 427 -9.49 -24.24 12.04
CA ASP A 427 -10.87 -24.24 11.51
C ASP A 427 -11.40 -22.83 11.13
N GLY A 428 -10.57 -21.78 11.23
CA GLY A 428 -10.89 -20.41 10.83
C GLY A 428 -11.00 -19.45 12.02
N SER A 429 -12.11 -19.49 12.76
CA SER A 429 -12.32 -18.65 13.94
C SER A 429 -13.34 -19.22 14.94
N GLY A 430 -13.32 -18.74 16.18
CA GLY A 430 -14.30 -19.16 17.19
C GLY A 430 -14.01 -18.66 18.61
N PHE A 431 -14.90 -19.03 19.53
CA PHE A 431 -14.78 -18.70 20.96
C PHE A 431 -14.25 -19.86 21.80
N PHE A 432 -13.48 -19.53 22.83
CA PHE A 432 -12.97 -20.48 23.82
C PHE A 432 -13.13 -19.91 25.24
N GLU A 433 -13.75 -20.68 26.15
CA GLU A 433 -13.89 -20.33 27.58
C GLU A 433 -12.90 -21.17 28.41
N TYR A 434 -12.09 -20.53 29.25
CA TYR A 434 -11.00 -21.18 30.00
C TYR A 434 -10.57 -20.35 31.24
N LEU A 435 -9.87 -20.97 32.20
CA LEU A 435 -9.22 -20.24 33.31
C LEU A 435 -7.88 -19.64 32.86
N TRP A 436 -7.65 -18.36 33.20
CA TRP A 436 -6.41 -17.65 32.86
C TRP A 436 -6.02 -16.59 33.90
N THR A 437 -4.71 -16.33 34.03
CA THR A 437 -4.20 -15.25 34.88
C THR A 437 -4.53 -13.88 34.30
N ASN A 438 -5.34 -13.10 35.03
CA ASN A 438 -5.63 -11.71 34.71
C ASN A 438 -4.37 -10.85 34.99
N PRO A 439 -3.83 -10.11 33.98
CA PRO A 439 -2.58 -9.36 34.16
C PRO A 439 -2.70 -8.17 35.10
N LEU A 440 -3.93 -7.68 35.37
CA LEU A 440 -4.16 -6.53 36.26
C LEU A 440 -4.39 -6.95 37.72
N THR A 441 -4.93 -8.14 37.97
CA THR A 441 -5.20 -8.65 39.34
C THR A 441 -4.16 -9.66 39.81
N GLY A 442 -3.49 -10.36 38.88
CA GLY A 442 -2.65 -11.53 39.15
C GLY A 442 -3.43 -12.80 39.52
N GLY A 443 -4.76 -12.74 39.60
CA GLY A 443 -5.64 -13.88 39.90
C GLY A 443 -5.91 -14.74 38.67
N GLU A 444 -6.17 -16.03 38.87
CA GLU A 444 -6.69 -16.91 37.82
C GLU A 444 -8.21 -16.82 37.78
N GLU A 445 -8.76 -16.42 36.62
CA GLU A 445 -10.15 -16.02 36.44
C GLU A 445 -10.72 -16.65 35.16
N PRO A 446 -12.02 -17.01 35.11
CA PRO A 446 -12.68 -17.43 33.88
C PRO A 446 -12.64 -16.34 32.81
N LYS A 447 -12.13 -16.68 31.64
CA LYS A 447 -11.95 -15.82 30.48
C LYS A 447 -12.65 -16.42 29.26
N THR A 448 -13.33 -15.58 28.48
CA THR A 448 -13.74 -15.94 27.12
C THR A 448 -12.84 -15.23 26.13
N SER A 449 -12.18 -15.97 25.25
CA SER A 449 -11.45 -15.40 24.11
C SER A 449 -12.15 -15.70 22.80
N TYR A 450 -12.05 -14.76 21.84
CA TYR A 450 -12.28 -15.03 20.43
C TYR A 450 -10.92 -15.13 19.73
N VAL A 451 -10.79 -16.10 18.83
CA VAL A 451 -9.56 -16.43 18.12
C VAL A 451 -9.86 -16.52 16.63
N THR A 452 -8.97 -16.01 15.79
CA THR A 452 -9.10 -16.06 14.32
C THR A 452 -7.75 -16.25 13.63
N LYS A 453 -7.79 -16.85 12.44
CA LYS A 453 -6.63 -17.04 11.56
C LYS A 453 -6.32 -15.77 10.78
N VAL A 454 -5.06 -15.32 10.80
CA VAL A 454 -4.64 -14.19 9.96
C VAL A 454 -4.36 -14.67 8.54
N ASP A 455 -3.46 -15.66 8.43
CA ASP A 455 -3.03 -16.36 7.22
C ASP A 455 -2.57 -17.79 7.59
N ASP A 456 -1.95 -18.54 6.66
CA ASP A 456 -1.51 -19.93 6.92
C ASP A 456 -0.34 -20.07 7.91
N GLY A 457 0.36 -18.98 8.26
CA GLY A 457 1.49 -18.99 9.18
C GLY A 457 1.13 -18.71 10.64
N TRP A 458 0.06 -17.96 10.92
CA TRP A 458 -0.24 -17.48 12.27
C TRP A 458 -1.70 -17.07 12.52
N TRP A 459 -2.01 -16.96 13.80
CA TRP A 459 -3.33 -16.64 14.34
C TRP A 459 -3.23 -15.63 15.48
N LEU A 460 -4.34 -14.96 15.78
CA LEU A 460 -4.44 -14.00 16.87
C LEU A 460 -5.78 -14.08 17.59
N GLY A 461 -5.86 -13.47 18.75
CA GLY A 461 -7.08 -13.41 19.55
C GLY A 461 -7.03 -12.34 20.63
N ALA A 462 -8.16 -12.14 21.29
CA ALA A 462 -8.29 -11.36 22.51
C ALA A 462 -9.34 -12.03 23.41
N GLY A 463 -9.46 -11.60 24.66
CA GLY A 463 -10.53 -12.10 25.52
C GLY A 463 -10.86 -11.21 26.70
N ILE A 464 -12.10 -11.37 27.17
CA ILE A 464 -12.71 -10.68 28.31
C ILE A 464 -12.82 -11.63 29.51
N TYR A 465 -12.59 -11.12 30.72
CA TYR A 465 -12.81 -11.90 31.95
C TYR A 465 -14.29 -11.84 32.34
N LEU A 466 -14.87 -12.99 32.68
CA LEU A 466 -16.28 -13.09 33.03
C LEU A 466 -16.53 -12.53 34.43
N ARG A 467 -17.51 -11.63 34.55
CA ARG A 467 -17.84 -10.92 35.80
C ARG A 467 -18.78 -11.75 36.68
N ASP A 468 -18.83 -11.45 37.98
CA ASP A 468 -19.52 -12.32 38.96
C ASP A 468 -21.02 -12.54 38.69
N GLU A 469 -21.71 -11.58 38.06
CA GLU A 469 -23.12 -11.72 37.65
C GLU A 469 -23.32 -12.79 36.56
N GLU A 470 -22.35 -12.95 35.66
CA GLU A 470 -22.33 -13.97 34.60
C GLU A 470 -21.88 -15.34 35.13
N ARG A 471 -21.05 -15.35 36.18
CA ARG A 471 -20.68 -16.57 36.93
C ARG A 471 -21.89 -17.14 37.66
N ALA A 472 -22.73 -16.28 38.24
CA ALA A 472 -23.93 -16.67 39.00
C ALA A 472 -25.08 -17.25 38.16
N THR A 473 -25.07 -17.08 36.83
CA THR A 473 -26.10 -17.64 35.93
C THR A 473 -25.75 -19.01 35.34
N LYS A 474 -24.51 -19.49 35.55
CA LYS A 474 -24.01 -20.80 35.06
C LYS A 474 -23.78 -21.84 36.18
N ALA A 475 -24.03 -21.47 37.44
CA ALA A 475 -23.88 -22.33 38.63
C ALA A 475 -25.23 -22.82 39.17
#